data_AF-G2SZM1-F1
#
_entry.id   AF-G2SZM1-F1
#
_cell.length_a   1.000
_cell.length_b   1.000
_cell.length_c   1.000
_cell.angle_alpha   90.00
_cell.angle_beta   90.00
_cell.angle_gamma   90.00
#
_symmetry.space_group_name_H-M   'P 1'
#
loop_
_entity.id
_entity.type
_entity.pdbx_description
1 polymer ?
#
loop_
_entity_poly.entity_id
_entity_poly.type
_entity_poly.pdbx_seq_one_letter_code
_entity_poly.pdbx_strand_id
1 'polypeptide(L)'
;MKIAVITCVNNEEEYAQALSYIDRLHVPDGYELDVIAVREAPSMAAGYQMAMEHTDARYKIYMHQDTFIINREFLQDMLSVFRSDDRIGVIGMVGCDDVPINAQAVAAWNVGCVYHNCIPARVQYTQRVDRQPVDVEAVDGLLLATQHDVRWREDLFDGWDFYDISECFEMRRAGYRVVVPYQDSPWCYHDNTYSKMLNYYKYCERAVGEYQDIKPFVAGEVSARRREYDRLREDSREELKRLVNAGNQGELIEIFSDPNNRGYLHLREYEILADIARGERAEGEMRFWQAGETCEELVRKINDLKYRLKRVEFGADQGKPDILYILKNYSVCAIKTVAAAYEVVDERVWKRLAENM
;
A
#
# COMPACT_ATOMS: atom_id res chain seq x y z
N MET A 1 4.60 -3.84 -28.19
CA MET A 1 4.73 -4.88 -27.14
C MET A 1 3.92 -4.43 -25.94
N LYS A 2 3.22 -5.32 -25.24
CA LYS A 2 2.29 -4.89 -24.19
C LYS A 2 2.86 -5.01 -22.79
N ILE A 3 2.48 -4.05 -21.96
CA ILE A 3 2.64 -4.06 -20.51
C ILE A 3 1.23 -4.04 -19.92
N ALA A 4 0.92 -4.93 -18.99
CA ALA A 4 -0.36 -4.93 -18.29
C ALA A 4 -0.14 -4.53 -16.82
N VAL A 5 -0.91 -3.56 -16.32
CA VAL A 5 -1.05 -3.31 -14.87
C VAL A 5 -2.29 -4.05 -14.40
N ILE A 6 -2.11 -4.97 -13.45
CA ILE A 6 -3.12 -5.90 -12.94
C ILE A 6 -3.38 -5.58 -11.48
N THR A 7 -4.64 -5.34 -11.13
CA THR A 7 -5.05 -5.00 -9.76
C THR A 7 -6.28 -5.81 -9.37
N CYS A 8 -6.22 -6.48 -8.22
CA CYS A 8 -7.40 -7.03 -7.57
C CYS A 8 -8.12 -5.90 -6.83
N VAL A 9 -9.39 -5.65 -7.17
CA VAL A 9 -10.15 -4.48 -6.72
C VAL A 9 -11.33 -4.92 -5.84
N ASN A 10 -11.35 -4.40 -4.61
CA ASN A 10 -12.49 -4.47 -3.71
C ASN A 10 -12.99 -3.09 -3.24
N ASN A 11 -12.22 -2.02 -3.52
CA ASN A 11 -12.58 -0.64 -3.23
C ASN A 11 -12.33 0.24 -4.46
N GLU A 12 -13.41 0.67 -5.12
CA GLU A 12 -13.34 1.49 -6.33
C GLU A 12 -12.76 2.90 -6.07
N GLU A 13 -12.93 3.45 -4.87
CA GLU A 13 -12.39 4.78 -4.56
C GLU A 13 -10.86 4.74 -4.46
N GLU A 14 -10.30 3.71 -3.81
CA GLU A 14 -8.85 3.45 -3.77
C GLU A 14 -8.31 3.18 -5.17
N TYR A 15 -8.96 2.28 -5.91
CA TYR A 15 -8.54 1.95 -7.27
C TYR A 15 -8.56 3.16 -8.21
N ALA A 16 -9.57 4.01 -8.13
CA ALA A 16 -9.62 5.26 -8.89
C ALA A 16 -8.44 6.20 -8.57
N GLN A 17 -7.94 6.18 -7.34
CA GLN A 17 -6.70 6.91 -7.02
C GLN A 17 -5.49 6.28 -7.68
N ALA A 18 -5.30 4.96 -7.55
CA ALA A 18 -4.21 4.26 -8.22
C ALA A 18 -4.19 4.53 -9.73
N LEU A 19 -5.36 4.48 -10.39
CA LEU A 19 -5.53 4.82 -11.80
C LEU A 19 -5.03 6.23 -12.13
N SER A 20 -5.33 7.23 -11.29
CA SER A 20 -4.88 8.61 -11.53
C SER A 20 -3.35 8.75 -11.58
N TYR A 21 -2.60 7.84 -10.96
CA TYR A 21 -1.14 7.77 -11.08
C TYR A 21 -0.70 6.95 -12.29
N ILE A 22 -1.38 5.84 -12.58
CA ILE A 22 -1.11 5.00 -13.76
C ILE A 22 -1.29 5.81 -15.06
N ASP A 23 -2.34 6.63 -15.15
CA ASP A 23 -2.63 7.48 -16.32
C ASP A 23 -1.54 8.52 -16.62
N ARG A 24 -0.63 8.77 -15.66
CA ARG A 24 0.45 9.76 -15.77
C ARG A 24 1.80 9.15 -16.13
N LEU A 25 1.87 7.83 -16.21
CA LEU A 25 3.08 7.12 -16.60
C LEU A 25 3.44 7.43 -18.04
N HIS A 26 4.73 7.60 -18.31
CA HIS A 26 5.22 7.70 -19.67
C HIS A 26 5.33 6.29 -20.25
N VAL A 27 4.47 5.98 -21.22
CA VAL A 27 4.53 4.73 -21.98
C VAL A 27 5.65 4.84 -23.02
N PRO A 28 6.69 3.98 -22.97
CA PRO A 28 7.80 4.05 -23.91
C PRO A 28 7.39 3.75 -25.36
N ASP A 29 8.10 4.30 -26.33
CA ASP A 29 7.83 4.06 -27.76
C ASP A 29 7.83 2.57 -28.11
N GLY A 30 6.83 2.15 -28.88
CA GLY A 30 6.64 0.75 -29.26
C GLY A 30 5.99 -0.13 -28.19
N TYR A 31 5.60 0.45 -27.05
CA TYR A 31 4.82 -0.21 -26.01
C TYR A 31 3.38 0.30 -25.94
N GLU A 32 2.51 -0.56 -25.46
CA GLU A 32 1.12 -0.26 -25.09
C GLU A 32 0.93 -0.64 -23.62
N LEU A 33 0.12 0.15 -22.91
CA LEU A 33 -0.21 -0.07 -21.51
C LEU A 33 -1.68 -0.49 -21.39
N ASP A 34 -1.90 -1.73 -20.98
CA ASP A 34 -3.22 -2.24 -20.60
C ASP A 34 -3.39 -2.11 -19.08
N VAL A 35 -4.61 -1.80 -18.64
CA VAL A 35 -4.96 -1.74 -17.22
C VAL A 35 -6.12 -2.69 -16.96
N ILE A 36 -5.89 -3.67 -16.09
CA ILE A 36 -6.77 -4.81 -15.83
C ILE A 36 -7.19 -4.79 -14.37
N ALA A 37 -8.49 -4.63 -14.13
CA ALA A 37 -9.10 -4.72 -12.81
C ALA A 37 -9.79 -6.06 -12.64
N VAL A 38 -9.36 -6.84 -11.64
CA VAL A 38 -9.98 -8.10 -11.25
C VAL A 38 -10.87 -7.85 -10.04
N ARG A 39 -12.19 -7.90 -10.26
CA ARG A 39 -13.19 -7.75 -9.21
C ARG A 39 -13.65 -9.12 -8.71
N GLU A 40 -14.09 -9.16 -7.46
CA GLU A 40 -14.63 -10.38 -6.84
C GLU A 40 -13.66 -11.57 -6.85
N ALA A 41 -12.35 -11.29 -6.81
CA ALA A 41 -11.33 -12.33 -6.75
C ALA A 41 -11.49 -13.12 -5.43
N PRO A 42 -11.46 -14.47 -5.47
CA PRO A 42 -11.60 -15.28 -4.26
C PRO A 42 -10.35 -15.22 -3.37
N SER A 43 -9.19 -14.94 -3.97
CA SER A 43 -7.90 -14.71 -3.31
C SER A 43 -7.04 -13.82 -4.20
N MET A 44 -5.93 -13.29 -3.64
CA MET A 44 -5.00 -12.49 -4.44
C MET A 44 -4.35 -13.32 -5.54
N ALA A 45 -3.88 -14.54 -5.20
CA ALA A 45 -3.26 -15.46 -6.15
C ALA A 45 -4.22 -15.85 -7.29
N ALA A 46 -5.50 -16.14 -6.98
CA ALA A 46 -6.49 -16.51 -7.99
C ALA A 46 -6.84 -15.34 -8.91
N GLY A 47 -6.94 -14.12 -8.36
CA GLY A 47 -7.19 -12.93 -9.16
C GLY A 47 -6.05 -12.64 -10.14
N TYR A 48 -4.80 -12.72 -9.67
CA TYR A 48 -3.62 -12.55 -10.51
C TYR A 48 -3.43 -13.69 -11.52
N GLN A 49 -3.71 -14.94 -11.15
CA GLN A 49 -3.72 -16.08 -12.08
C GLN A 49 -4.70 -15.85 -13.23
N MET A 50 -5.95 -15.47 -12.90
CA MET A 50 -6.98 -15.23 -13.90
C MET A 50 -6.56 -14.12 -14.86
N ALA A 51 -6.08 -12.98 -14.35
CA ALA A 51 -5.62 -11.89 -15.22
C ALA A 51 -4.42 -12.29 -16.09
N MET A 52 -3.45 -13.01 -15.52
CA MET A 52 -2.27 -13.48 -16.25
C MET A 52 -2.65 -14.37 -17.44
N GLU A 53 -3.63 -15.26 -17.29
CA GLU A 53 -4.13 -16.14 -18.36
C GLU A 53 -4.93 -15.40 -19.46
N HIS A 54 -5.46 -14.21 -19.15
CA HIS A 54 -6.34 -13.45 -20.04
C HIS A 54 -5.68 -12.23 -20.70
N THR A 55 -4.36 -12.08 -20.57
CA THR A 55 -3.59 -11.02 -21.24
C THR A 55 -2.42 -11.58 -22.06
N ASP A 56 -2.17 -10.99 -23.22
CA ASP A 56 -1.01 -11.26 -24.08
C ASP A 56 0.19 -10.34 -23.75
N ALA A 57 0.12 -9.58 -22.65
CA ALA A 57 1.21 -8.70 -22.21
C ALA A 57 2.47 -9.49 -21.86
N ARG A 58 3.62 -9.05 -22.40
CA ARG A 58 4.92 -9.64 -22.06
C ARG A 58 5.34 -9.28 -20.65
N TYR A 59 5.11 -8.03 -20.25
CA TYR A 59 5.41 -7.54 -18.91
C TYR A 59 4.11 -7.36 -18.15
N LYS A 60 4.05 -7.87 -16.92
CA LYS A 60 2.86 -7.82 -16.08
C LYS A 60 3.23 -7.19 -14.74
N ILE A 61 2.54 -6.12 -14.37
CA ILE A 61 2.72 -5.38 -13.12
C ILE A 61 1.54 -5.72 -12.23
N TYR A 62 1.73 -6.57 -11.25
CA TYR A 62 0.75 -6.92 -10.24
C TYR A 62 0.87 -5.93 -9.09
N MET A 63 -0.21 -5.22 -8.78
CA MET A 63 -0.19 -4.10 -7.83
C MET A 63 -1.42 -4.13 -6.93
N HIS A 64 -1.29 -3.64 -5.69
CA HIS A 64 -2.44 -3.39 -4.82
C HIS A 64 -3.23 -2.17 -5.28
N GLN A 65 -4.52 -2.13 -4.99
CA GLN A 65 -5.39 -0.99 -5.33
C GLN A 65 -5.06 0.29 -4.55
N ASP A 66 -4.33 0.18 -3.43
CA ASP A 66 -3.89 1.27 -2.56
C ASP A 66 -2.40 1.63 -2.76
N THR A 67 -1.82 1.22 -3.89
CA THR A 67 -0.45 1.59 -4.28
C THR A 67 -0.45 2.61 -5.41
N PHE A 68 0.37 3.66 -5.28
CA PHE A 68 0.53 4.72 -6.26
C PHE A 68 1.93 4.66 -6.88
N ILE A 69 2.01 4.50 -8.21
CA ILE A 69 3.27 4.59 -8.95
C ILE A 69 3.59 6.08 -9.15
N ILE A 70 4.44 6.63 -8.28
CA ILE A 70 4.75 8.06 -8.25
C ILE A 70 5.90 8.43 -9.21
N ASN A 71 6.74 7.47 -9.59
CA ASN A 71 7.75 7.65 -10.62
C ASN A 71 7.11 7.56 -12.01
N ARG A 72 7.08 8.67 -12.76
CA ARG A 72 6.49 8.72 -14.11
C ARG A 72 7.29 7.94 -15.15
N GLU A 73 8.59 7.71 -14.89
CA GLU A 73 9.48 6.91 -15.74
C GLU A 73 9.48 5.41 -15.36
N PHE A 74 8.62 4.99 -14.41
CA PHE A 74 8.60 3.63 -13.87
C PHE A 74 8.63 2.54 -14.95
N LEU A 75 7.84 2.68 -16.02
CA LEU A 75 7.80 1.69 -17.10
C LEU A 75 9.15 1.58 -17.82
N GLN A 76 9.79 2.72 -18.11
CA GLN A 76 11.10 2.76 -18.77
C GLN A 76 12.19 2.17 -17.85
N ASP A 77 12.16 2.52 -16.56
CA ASP A 77 13.12 2.04 -15.56
C ASP A 77 12.98 0.53 -15.34
N MET A 78 11.76 0.03 -15.18
CA MET A 78 11.43 -1.40 -15.07
C MET A 78 11.95 -2.17 -16.30
N LEU A 79 11.68 -1.68 -17.51
CA LEU A 79 12.16 -2.32 -18.74
C LEU A 79 13.68 -2.30 -18.84
N SER A 80 14.35 -1.25 -18.37
CA SER A 80 15.82 -1.21 -18.30
C SER A 80 16.37 -2.32 -17.42
N VAL A 81 15.75 -2.56 -16.26
CA VAL A 81 16.14 -3.64 -15.34
C VAL A 81 15.95 -5.00 -16.00
N PHE A 82 14.78 -5.29 -16.58
CA PHE A 82 14.56 -6.57 -17.26
C PHE A 82 15.51 -6.82 -18.43
N ARG A 83 15.85 -5.78 -19.21
CA ARG A 83 16.79 -5.87 -20.34
C ARG A 83 18.25 -6.06 -19.91
N SER A 84 18.58 -5.85 -18.63
CA SER A 84 19.94 -6.02 -18.13
C SER A 84 20.34 -7.49 -17.99
N ASP A 85 19.38 -8.39 -17.74
CA ASP A 85 19.56 -9.84 -17.68
C ASP A 85 18.19 -10.52 -17.87
N ASP A 86 18.02 -11.29 -18.95
CA ASP A 86 16.77 -11.99 -19.28
C ASP A 86 16.35 -13.02 -18.22
N ARG A 87 17.26 -13.38 -17.29
CA ARG A 87 16.95 -14.25 -16.14
C ARG A 87 16.22 -13.52 -15.02
N ILE A 88 16.13 -12.19 -15.03
CA ILE A 88 15.34 -11.45 -14.04
C ILE A 88 13.86 -11.72 -14.29
N GLY A 89 13.24 -12.54 -13.44
CA GLY A 89 11.82 -12.89 -13.56
C GLY A 89 10.91 -11.91 -12.85
N VAL A 90 11.36 -11.36 -11.71
CA VAL A 90 10.56 -10.49 -10.84
C VAL A 90 11.37 -9.25 -10.44
N ILE A 91 10.71 -8.10 -10.46
CA ILE A 91 11.16 -6.83 -9.90
C ILE A 91 10.18 -6.41 -8.80
N GLY A 92 10.67 -6.15 -7.59
CA GLY A 92 9.89 -5.56 -6.50
C GLY A 92 10.50 -4.26 -5.96
N MET A 93 9.73 -3.52 -5.18
CA MET A 93 10.15 -2.20 -4.66
C MET A 93 10.88 -2.29 -3.32
N VAL A 94 10.51 -3.27 -2.49
CA VAL A 94 11.18 -3.65 -1.25
C VAL A 94 11.16 -5.17 -1.13
N GLY A 95 12.15 -5.74 -0.45
CA GLY A 95 12.25 -7.19 -0.29
C GLY A 95 13.27 -7.61 0.74
N CYS A 96 13.43 -8.93 0.92
CA CYS A 96 14.44 -9.52 1.79
C CYS A 96 15.42 -10.41 1.02
N ASP A 97 16.71 -10.19 1.27
CA ASP A 97 17.78 -11.02 0.68
C ASP A 97 17.96 -12.39 1.34
N ASP A 98 17.36 -12.60 2.51
CA ASP A 98 17.35 -13.86 3.25
C ASP A 98 16.01 -14.01 3.97
N VAL A 99 15.09 -14.82 3.41
CA VAL A 99 13.79 -15.08 4.05
C VAL A 99 14.04 -15.88 5.34
N PRO A 100 13.56 -15.43 6.51
CA PRO A 100 13.79 -16.14 7.77
C PRO A 100 13.37 -17.60 7.72
N ILE A 101 14.04 -18.46 8.49
CA ILE A 101 13.77 -19.90 8.50
C ILE A 101 12.32 -20.26 8.88
N ASN A 102 11.59 -19.34 9.52
CA ASN A 102 10.18 -19.50 9.85
C ASN A 102 9.21 -18.99 8.77
N ALA A 103 9.73 -18.68 7.57
CA ALA A 103 9.02 -18.13 6.42
C ALA A 103 8.38 -16.73 6.64
N GLN A 104 8.63 -16.06 7.76
CA GLN A 104 8.00 -14.77 8.08
C GLN A 104 8.73 -13.59 7.41
N ALA A 105 8.62 -13.49 6.08
CA ALA A 105 9.35 -12.50 5.28
C ALA A 105 8.92 -11.04 5.55
N VAL A 106 7.65 -10.81 5.90
CA VAL A 106 7.08 -9.44 6.11
C VAL A 106 7.83 -8.66 7.20
N ALA A 107 8.43 -9.34 8.17
CA ALA A 107 9.21 -8.72 9.23
C ALA A 107 10.71 -8.58 8.90
N ALA A 108 11.14 -8.97 7.71
CA ALA A 108 12.55 -9.13 7.33
C ALA A 108 12.98 -8.30 6.12
N TRP A 109 12.13 -7.42 5.59
CA TRP A 109 12.49 -6.51 4.50
C TRP A 109 13.76 -5.72 4.85
N ASN A 110 14.78 -5.79 3.99
CA ASN A 110 16.08 -5.19 4.21
C ASN A 110 16.77 -4.64 2.93
N VAL A 111 16.07 -4.68 1.79
CA VAL A 111 16.52 -4.11 0.52
C VAL A 111 15.41 -3.23 -0.08
N GLY A 112 15.80 -2.11 -0.70
CA GLY A 112 14.88 -1.23 -1.45
C GLY A 112 14.41 0.00 -0.68
N CYS A 113 13.38 0.65 -1.22
CA CYS A 113 12.79 1.85 -0.62
C CYS A 113 11.36 2.06 -1.11
N VAL A 114 10.50 2.56 -0.22
CA VAL A 114 9.11 2.90 -0.54
C VAL A 114 8.65 4.05 0.35
N TYR A 115 7.74 4.88 -0.15
CA TYR A 115 6.95 5.72 0.75
C TYR A 115 5.72 4.96 1.22
N HIS A 116 5.32 5.18 2.46
CA HIS A 116 4.08 4.63 2.97
C HIS A 116 3.47 5.57 4.00
N ASN A 117 2.21 5.35 4.34
CA ASN A 117 1.53 6.17 5.33
C ASN A 117 1.93 5.82 6.79
N CYS A 118 2.59 4.69 7.08
CA CYS A 118 3.08 4.38 8.44
C CYS A 118 4.23 5.34 8.88
N ILE A 119 4.53 5.40 10.18
CA ILE A 119 5.67 6.17 10.70
C ILE A 119 6.89 5.24 10.85
N PRO A 120 8.07 5.59 10.30
CA PRO A 120 8.37 6.78 9.50
C PRO A 120 7.78 6.70 8.07
N ALA A 121 7.28 7.81 7.50
CA ALA A 121 6.58 7.84 6.20
C ALA A 121 7.43 7.45 4.96
N ARG A 122 8.74 7.36 5.15
CA ARG A 122 9.68 6.78 4.19
C ARG A 122 10.43 5.67 4.89
N VAL A 123 10.44 4.50 4.28
CA VAL A 123 11.35 3.43 4.67
C VAL A 123 12.38 3.27 3.57
N GLN A 124 13.64 3.41 3.96
CA GLN A 124 14.80 3.20 3.11
C GLN A 124 15.64 2.09 3.73
N TYR A 125 15.69 0.97 3.04
CA TYR A 125 16.56 -0.14 3.40
C TYR A 125 17.89 -0.04 2.64
N THR A 126 18.68 -1.12 2.69
CA THR A 126 19.97 -1.16 2.02
C THR A 126 19.80 -0.96 0.52
N GLN A 127 20.45 0.08 0.00
CA GLN A 127 20.55 0.37 -1.42
C GLN A 127 22.02 0.64 -1.75
N ARG A 128 22.55 0.03 -2.82
CA ARG A 128 23.96 0.12 -3.20
C ARG A 128 24.09 0.43 -4.68
N VAL A 129 24.40 1.67 -5.06
CA VAL A 129 24.47 2.10 -6.47
C VAL A 129 25.40 1.19 -7.31
N ASP A 130 26.47 0.67 -6.71
CA ASP A 130 27.51 -0.13 -7.38
C ASP A 130 27.13 -1.61 -7.61
N ARG A 131 26.03 -2.10 -7.04
CA ARG A 131 25.61 -3.52 -7.13
C ARG A 131 24.10 -3.63 -7.36
N GLN A 132 23.67 -3.38 -8.59
CA GLN A 132 22.26 -3.26 -8.95
C GLN A 132 21.92 -3.99 -10.25
N PRO A 133 20.70 -4.56 -10.36
CA PRO A 133 19.73 -4.71 -9.27
C PRO A 133 20.23 -5.74 -8.22
N VAL A 134 19.69 -5.69 -7.00
CA VAL A 134 20.08 -6.61 -5.90
C VAL A 134 19.21 -7.86 -5.97
N ASP A 135 19.82 -9.04 -6.01
CA ASP A 135 19.11 -10.31 -5.87
C ASP A 135 18.53 -10.46 -4.45
N VAL A 136 17.26 -10.84 -4.37
CA VAL A 136 16.54 -11.09 -3.12
C VAL A 136 15.81 -12.42 -3.17
N GLU A 137 15.41 -12.95 -2.01
CA GLU A 137 14.64 -14.19 -1.92
C GLU A 137 13.14 -13.96 -2.06
N ALA A 138 12.63 -12.81 -1.63
CA ALA A 138 11.23 -12.40 -1.76
C ALA A 138 11.09 -10.87 -1.81
N VAL A 139 10.01 -10.40 -2.42
CA VAL A 139 9.61 -8.98 -2.46
C VAL A 139 8.19 -8.80 -1.92
N ASP A 140 7.88 -7.58 -1.47
CA ASP A 140 6.57 -7.23 -0.94
C ASP A 140 5.50 -7.12 -2.03
N GLY A 141 4.32 -7.63 -1.71
CA GLY A 141 3.11 -7.66 -2.51
C GLY A 141 2.61 -6.34 -3.09
N LEU A 142 2.99 -5.18 -2.52
CA LEU A 142 2.45 -3.88 -2.94
C LEU A 142 2.59 -3.65 -4.45
N LEU A 143 3.71 -4.11 -5.02
CA LEU A 143 3.96 -4.12 -6.46
C LEU A 143 5.04 -5.15 -6.82
N LEU A 144 4.67 -6.08 -7.71
CA LEU A 144 5.58 -6.99 -8.40
C LEU A 144 5.45 -6.80 -9.90
N ALA A 145 6.56 -6.56 -10.60
CA ALA A 145 6.60 -6.65 -12.05
C ALA A 145 7.26 -7.95 -12.49
N THR A 146 6.70 -8.63 -13.48
CA THR A 146 7.26 -9.86 -14.06
C THR A 146 7.39 -9.76 -15.58
N GLN A 147 8.31 -10.54 -16.16
CA GLN A 147 8.46 -10.68 -17.61
C GLN A 147 8.26 -12.12 -18.13
N HIS A 148 8.05 -13.06 -17.23
CA HIS A 148 7.77 -14.47 -17.51
C HIS A 148 6.50 -14.87 -16.77
N ASP A 149 5.76 -15.81 -17.34
CA ASP A 149 4.55 -16.33 -16.71
C ASP A 149 4.91 -17.59 -15.90
N VAL A 150 4.71 -17.49 -14.59
CA VAL A 150 4.78 -18.60 -13.64
C VAL A 150 3.43 -18.67 -12.94
N ARG A 151 2.95 -19.90 -12.71
CA ARG A 151 1.62 -20.12 -12.14
C ARG A 151 1.56 -19.60 -10.71
N TRP A 152 0.63 -18.70 -10.43
CA TRP A 152 0.29 -18.30 -9.07
C TRP A 152 -0.31 -19.49 -8.32
N ARG A 153 0.21 -19.76 -7.13
CA ARG A 153 -0.19 -20.92 -6.29
C ARG A 153 -1.52 -20.71 -5.57
N GLU A 154 -2.58 -20.41 -6.32
CA GLU A 154 -3.95 -20.29 -5.81
C GLU A 154 -4.45 -21.58 -5.12
N ASP A 155 -3.83 -22.73 -5.42
CA ASP A 155 -4.07 -24.01 -4.77
C ASP A 155 -3.54 -24.07 -3.32
N LEU A 156 -2.53 -23.27 -2.99
CA LEU A 156 -1.93 -23.20 -1.66
C LEU A 156 -2.24 -21.90 -0.91
N PHE A 157 -2.37 -20.78 -1.62
CA PHE A 157 -2.54 -19.45 -1.04
C PHE A 157 -3.91 -18.89 -1.45
N ASP A 158 -4.92 -19.40 -0.76
CA ASP A 158 -6.36 -19.15 -0.96
C ASP A 158 -6.86 -17.88 -0.26
N GLY A 159 -5.99 -16.93 0.06
CA GLY A 159 -6.35 -15.67 0.72
C GLY A 159 -5.56 -14.46 0.21
N TRP A 160 -5.22 -13.56 1.12
CA TRP A 160 -4.66 -12.23 0.80
C TRP A 160 -3.20 -12.06 1.23
N ASP A 161 -2.59 -13.11 1.76
CA ASP A 161 -1.21 -13.11 2.24
C ASP A 161 -0.38 -14.12 1.44
N PHE A 162 0.94 -13.91 1.39
CA PHE A 162 1.95 -14.88 0.96
C PHE A 162 1.98 -15.23 -0.54
N TYR A 163 1.01 -14.79 -1.34
CA TYR A 163 1.00 -14.97 -2.80
C TYR A 163 2.25 -14.35 -3.45
N ASP A 164 2.72 -13.22 -2.93
CA ASP A 164 3.92 -12.49 -3.34
C ASP A 164 5.21 -13.28 -3.09
N ILE A 165 5.37 -13.80 -1.87
CA ILE A 165 6.51 -14.62 -1.46
C ILE A 165 6.50 -15.94 -2.23
N SER A 166 5.32 -16.55 -2.39
CA SER A 166 5.12 -17.76 -3.17
C SER A 166 5.54 -17.57 -4.62
N GLU A 167 5.11 -16.48 -5.26
CA GLU A 167 5.50 -16.16 -6.64
C GLU A 167 7.01 -15.99 -6.79
N CYS A 168 7.67 -15.35 -5.81
CA CYS A 168 9.13 -15.25 -5.79
C CYS A 168 9.80 -16.63 -5.74
N PHE A 169 9.27 -17.55 -4.92
CA PHE A 169 9.81 -18.91 -4.82
C PHE A 169 9.53 -19.75 -6.07
N GLU A 170 8.35 -19.65 -6.67
CA GLU A 170 8.06 -20.36 -7.93
C GLU A 170 8.91 -19.83 -9.09
N MET A 171 9.14 -18.52 -9.16
CA MET A 171 10.07 -17.91 -10.12
C MET A 171 11.49 -18.42 -9.94
N ARG A 172 11.96 -18.57 -8.69
CA ARG A 172 13.26 -19.18 -8.38
C ARG A 172 13.31 -20.66 -8.75
N ARG A 173 12.25 -21.43 -8.47
CA ARG A 173 12.13 -22.84 -8.91
C ARG A 173 12.21 -22.97 -10.43
N ALA A 174 11.64 -22.01 -11.15
CA ALA A 174 11.71 -21.93 -12.61
C ALA A 174 13.09 -21.45 -13.15
N GLY A 175 14.04 -21.11 -12.26
CA GLY A 175 15.39 -20.69 -12.63
C GLY A 175 15.56 -19.19 -12.87
N TYR A 176 14.57 -18.38 -12.50
CA TYR A 176 14.62 -16.92 -12.61
C TYR A 176 15.10 -16.25 -11.32
N ARG A 177 15.60 -15.03 -11.49
CA ARG A 177 16.06 -14.13 -10.42
C ARG A 177 14.91 -13.24 -9.97
N VAL A 178 14.86 -12.98 -8.67
CA VAL A 178 13.98 -11.99 -8.05
C VAL A 178 14.87 -10.86 -7.59
N VAL A 179 14.55 -9.62 -7.98
CA VAL A 179 15.45 -8.50 -7.73
C VAL A 179 14.71 -7.26 -7.22
N VAL A 180 15.45 -6.43 -6.49
CA VAL A 180 15.04 -5.06 -6.14
C VAL A 180 16.01 -4.09 -6.84
N PRO A 181 15.52 -3.15 -7.66
CA PRO A 181 16.37 -2.20 -8.36
C PRO A 181 16.75 -1.04 -7.44
N TYR A 182 17.77 -0.29 -7.87
CA TYR A 182 18.12 0.96 -7.21
C TYR A 182 17.08 2.03 -7.48
N GLN A 183 16.72 2.72 -6.42
CA GLN A 183 15.73 3.78 -6.39
C GLN A 183 16.37 5.02 -5.76
N ASP A 184 16.85 5.94 -6.59
CA ASP A 184 17.36 7.24 -6.14
C ASP A 184 16.31 7.99 -5.29
N SER A 185 15.06 7.90 -5.74
CA SER A 185 13.86 8.21 -4.97
C SER A 185 12.86 7.04 -5.04
N PRO A 186 12.00 6.84 -4.02
CA PRO A 186 11.00 5.78 -4.06
C PRO A 186 10.14 5.83 -5.31
N TRP A 187 9.93 4.69 -5.97
CA TRP A 187 9.08 4.63 -7.15
C TRP A 187 7.59 4.58 -6.83
N CYS A 188 7.25 4.11 -5.63
CA CYS A 188 5.88 3.89 -5.20
C CYS A 188 5.59 4.55 -3.83
N TYR A 189 4.32 4.91 -3.64
CA TYR A 189 3.70 5.21 -2.35
C TYR A 189 2.65 4.15 -2.04
N HIS A 190 2.75 3.47 -0.90
CA HIS A 190 1.79 2.46 -0.45
C HIS A 190 0.89 3.05 0.65
N ASP A 191 -0.38 3.29 0.33
CA ASP A 191 -1.38 3.89 1.22
C ASP A 191 -2.12 2.84 2.06
N ASN A 192 -1.37 2.02 2.79
CA ASN A 192 -1.92 0.89 3.53
C ASN A 192 -2.80 1.37 4.70
N THR A 193 -4.07 0.98 4.73
CA THR A 193 -4.92 1.26 5.90
C THR A 193 -4.39 0.52 7.13
N TYR A 194 -4.29 -0.80 7.05
CA TYR A 194 -3.50 -1.68 7.91
C TYR A 194 -3.64 -3.14 7.44
N SER A 195 -2.62 -3.97 7.66
CA SER A 195 -2.68 -5.39 7.31
C SER A 195 -3.44 -6.24 8.34
N LYS A 196 -4.45 -6.99 7.87
CA LYS A 196 -5.20 -8.00 8.65
C LYS A 196 -4.44 -9.32 8.64
N MET A 197 -3.47 -9.47 9.55
CA MET A 197 -2.56 -10.62 9.61
C MET A 197 -3.19 -11.90 10.22
N LEU A 198 -4.52 -12.04 10.19
CA LEU A 198 -5.24 -13.12 10.88
C LEU A 198 -4.85 -14.51 10.37
N ASN A 199 -4.63 -14.63 9.06
CA ASN A 199 -4.29 -15.89 8.39
C ASN A 199 -2.81 -15.98 7.99
N TYR A 200 -2.01 -14.94 8.22
CA TYR A 200 -0.62 -14.91 7.78
C TYR A 200 0.17 -16.14 8.24
N TYR A 201 0.04 -16.51 9.52
CA TYR A 201 0.76 -17.66 10.07
C TYR A 201 0.29 -19.01 9.51
N LYS A 202 -1.01 -19.14 9.17
CA LYS A 202 -1.53 -20.32 8.45
C LYS A 202 -0.79 -20.48 7.12
N TYR A 203 -0.55 -19.38 6.40
CA TYR A 203 0.18 -19.42 5.14
C TYR A 203 1.68 -19.63 5.32
N CYS A 204 2.30 -19.11 6.39
CA CYS A 204 3.67 -19.47 6.74
C CYS A 204 3.82 -20.99 6.97
N GLU A 205 2.89 -21.63 7.68
CA GLU A 205 2.91 -23.09 7.88
C GLU A 205 2.79 -23.86 6.55
N ARG A 206 1.91 -23.41 5.64
CA ARG A 206 1.81 -23.99 4.28
C ARG A 206 3.12 -23.84 3.51
N ALA A 207 3.71 -22.64 3.54
CA ALA A 207 4.98 -22.35 2.86
C ALA A 207 6.15 -23.15 3.43
N VAL A 208 6.21 -23.30 4.75
CA VAL A 208 7.19 -24.17 5.43
C VAL A 208 7.06 -25.59 4.89
N GLY A 209 5.85 -26.14 4.76
CA GLY A 209 5.67 -27.49 4.23
C GLY A 209 6.06 -27.61 2.75
N GLU A 210 5.68 -26.62 1.93
CA GLU A 210 5.83 -26.66 0.47
C GLU A 210 7.26 -26.42 -0.01
N TYR A 211 7.97 -25.44 0.55
CA TYR A 211 9.20 -24.89 -0.03
C TYR A 211 10.49 -25.44 0.61
N GLN A 212 10.47 -26.68 1.09
CA GLN A 212 11.63 -27.34 1.72
C GLN A 212 12.82 -27.53 0.79
N ASP A 213 12.57 -27.60 -0.52
CA ASP A 213 13.57 -27.63 -1.59
C ASP A 213 14.31 -26.30 -1.77
N ILE A 214 13.68 -25.17 -1.45
CA ILE A 214 14.28 -23.83 -1.53
C ILE A 214 15.13 -23.55 -0.29
N LYS A 215 14.59 -23.84 0.89
CA LYS A 215 15.25 -23.62 2.18
C LYS A 215 14.68 -24.58 3.21
N PRO A 216 15.49 -25.06 4.18
CA PRO A 216 15.00 -25.95 5.23
C PRO A 216 14.14 -25.20 6.26
N PHE A 217 13.02 -24.64 5.83
CA PHE A 217 12.12 -23.86 6.65
C PHE A 217 11.59 -24.68 7.84
N VAL A 218 11.34 -24.01 8.97
CA VAL A 218 10.86 -24.62 10.20
C VAL A 218 9.71 -23.78 10.73
N ALA A 219 8.56 -24.39 11.00
CA ALA A 219 7.39 -23.69 11.50
C ALA A 219 7.75 -22.95 12.80
N GLY A 220 7.48 -21.64 12.81
CA GLY A 220 7.64 -20.82 14.01
C GLY A 220 6.41 -20.97 14.92
N GLU A 221 6.61 -20.90 16.24
CA GLU A 221 5.48 -20.80 17.17
C GLU A 221 4.84 -19.41 17.10
N VAL A 222 3.52 -19.38 16.89
CA VAL A 222 2.75 -18.15 17.06
C VAL A 222 2.38 -18.01 18.52
N SER A 223 2.98 -17.03 19.21
CA SER A 223 2.64 -16.79 20.62
C SER A 223 1.14 -16.50 20.77
N ALA A 224 0.51 -17.06 21.81
CA ALA A 224 -0.88 -16.77 22.15
C ALA A 224 -1.13 -15.26 22.30
N ARG A 225 -0.13 -14.54 22.84
CA ARG A 225 -0.10 -13.08 22.97
C ARG A 225 -0.28 -12.37 21.63
N ARG A 226 0.29 -12.88 20.53
CA ARG A 226 0.15 -12.25 19.21
C ARG A 226 -1.27 -12.40 18.68
N ARG A 227 -1.87 -13.60 18.80
CA ARG A 227 -3.27 -13.82 18.39
C ARG A 227 -4.25 -12.99 19.22
N GLU A 228 -3.96 -12.83 20.51
CA GLU A 228 -4.71 -11.93 21.39
C GLU A 228 -4.57 -10.47 20.95
N TYR A 229 -3.34 -10.02 20.65
CA TYR A 229 -3.10 -8.67 20.13
C TYR A 229 -3.86 -8.40 18.82
N ASP A 230 -3.82 -9.31 17.84
CA ASP A 230 -4.51 -9.13 16.57
C ASP A 230 -6.05 -9.12 16.75
N ARG A 231 -6.61 -9.87 17.72
CA ARG A 231 -8.03 -9.76 18.09
C ARG A 231 -8.38 -8.44 18.75
N LEU A 232 -7.58 -8.01 19.72
CA LEU A 232 -7.78 -6.73 20.42
C LEU A 232 -7.76 -5.54 19.46
N ARG A 233 -6.97 -5.59 18.38
CA ARG A 233 -6.96 -4.57 17.32
C ARG A 233 -8.29 -4.46 16.57
N GLU A 234 -8.93 -5.59 16.27
CA GLU A 234 -10.23 -5.58 15.59
C GLU A 234 -11.34 -5.16 16.57
N ASP A 235 -11.30 -5.66 17.81
CA ASP A 235 -12.28 -5.31 18.85
C ASP A 235 -12.25 -3.81 19.18
N SER A 236 -11.05 -3.21 19.32
CA SER A 236 -10.90 -1.78 19.59
C SER A 236 -11.43 -0.92 18.44
N ARG A 237 -11.17 -1.32 17.19
CA ARG A 237 -11.68 -0.64 16.00
C ARG A 237 -13.21 -0.67 15.94
N GLU A 238 -13.82 -1.82 16.20
CA GLU A 238 -15.29 -1.95 16.21
C GLU A 238 -15.96 -1.16 17.34
N GLU A 239 -15.31 -1.03 18.51
CA GLU A 239 -15.82 -0.16 19.59
C GLU A 239 -15.77 1.32 19.19
N LEU A 240 -14.64 1.80 18.65
CA LEU A 240 -14.53 3.19 18.19
C LEU A 240 -15.48 3.48 17.02
N LYS A 241 -15.70 2.51 16.13
CA LYS A 241 -16.72 2.61 15.08
C LYS A 241 -18.12 2.83 15.66
N ARG A 242 -18.51 2.06 16.67
CA ARG A 242 -19.80 2.23 17.37
C ARG A 242 -19.91 3.59 18.03
N LEU A 243 -18.83 4.06 18.66
CA LEU A 243 -18.76 5.38 19.28
C LEU A 243 -18.96 6.52 18.27
N VAL A 244 -18.28 6.43 17.12
CA VAL A 244 -18.43 7.40 16.03
C VAL A 244 -19.86 7.40 15.49
N ASN A 245 -20.43 6.22 15.24
CA ASN A 245 -21.81 6.09 14.75
C ASN A 245 -22.86 6.61 15.74
N ALA A 246 -22.56 6.63 17.04
CA ALA A 246 -23.40 7.26 18.06
C ALA A 246 -23.28 8.79 18.11
N GLY A 247 -22.34 9.39 17.36
CA GLY A 247 -22.09 10.83 17.38
C GLY A 247 -21.34 11.31 18.62
N ASN A 248 -20.70 10.41 19.38
CA ASN A 248 -20.05 10.71 20.66
C ASN A 248 -18.65 11.35 20.47
N GLN A 249 -18.62 12.51 19.84
CA GLN A 249 -17.41 13.29 19.60
C GLN A 249 -16.61 13.60 20.87
N GLY A 250 -17.29 13.92 21.98
CA GLY A 250 -16.63 14.29 23.24
C GLY A 250 -15.81 13.16 23.84
N GLU A 251 -16.39 11.95 23.84
CA GLU A 251 -15.72 10.74 24.32
C GLU A 251 -14.58 10.33 23.39
N LEU A 252 -14.75 10.46 22.06
CA LEU A 252 -13.66 10.21 21.13
C LEU A 252 -12.46 11.16 21.36
N ILE A 253 -12.74 12.45 21.58
CA ILE A 253 -11.71 13.44 21.93
C ILE A 253 -11.01 13.07 23.24
N GLU A 254 -11.75 12.62 24.25
CA GLU A 254 -11.21 12.21 25.54
C GLU A 254 -10.29 10.98 25.40
N ILE A 255 -10.71 9.95 24.67
CA ILE A 255 -9.92 8.75 24.41
C ILE A 255 -8.56 9.11 23.79
N PHE A 256 -8.55 9.94 22.74
CA PHE A 256 -7.31 10.33 22.06
C PHE A 256 -6.59 11.52 22.72
N SER A 257 -7.09 12.03 23.85
CA SER A 257 -6.33 12.99 24.67
C SER A 257 -5.19 12.31 25.44
N ASP A 258 -5.29 10.99 25.70
CA ASP A 258 -4.21 10.18 26.25
C ASP A 258 -3.18 9.82 25.16
N PRO A 259 -1.90 10.20 25.31
CA PRO A 259 -0.85 9.82 24.36
C PRO A 259 -0.68 8.31 24.15
N ASN A 260 -1.07 7.48 25.13
CA ASN A 260 -0.96 6.02 25.03
C ASN A 260 -1.93 5.39 24.03
N ASN A 261 -2.96 6.12 23.61
CA ASN A 261 -3.97 5.66 22.64
C ASN A 261 -3.64 6.08 21.20
N ARG A 262 -2.49 6.72 20.96
CA ARG A 262 -2.13 7.35 19.69
C ARG A 262 -1.08 6.57 18.91
N GLY A 263 -0.99 6.82 17.61
CA GLY A 263 0.05 6.25 16.75
C GLY A 263 -0.20 4.80 16.31
N TYR A 264 -1.34 4.21 16.68
CA TYR A 264 -1.74 2.89 16.17
C TYR A 264 -2.38 3.03 14.79
N LEU A 265 -1.74 2.45 13.78
CA LEU A 265 -2.19 2.53 12.39
C LEU A 265 -3.66 2.12 12.21
N HIS A 266 -4.09 1.02 12.84
CA HIS A 266 -5.47 0.53 12.78
C HIS A 266 -6.53 1.44 13.45
N LEU A 267 -6.09 2.48 14.19
CA LEU A 267 -6.97 3.46 14.83
C LEU A 267 -6.83 4.87 14.24
N ARG A 268 -6.00 5.03 13.20
CA ARG A 268 -5.58 6.33 12.68
C ARG A 268 -6.75 7.22 12.28
N GLU A 269 -7.76 6.69 11.60
CA GLU A 269 -8.89 7.52 11.16
C GLU A 269 -9.66 8.09 12.36
N TYR A 270 -9.77 7.35 13.45
CA TYR A 270 -10.42 7.83 14.68
C TYR A 270 -9.59 8.89 15.40
N GLU A 271 -8.27 8.71 15.41
CA GLU A 271 -7.34 9.71 15.94
C GLU A 271 -7.48 11.04 15.17
N ILE A 272 -7.51 10.96 13.83
CA ILE A 272 -7.73 12.11 12.95
C ILE A 272 -9.09 12.75 13.24
N LEU A 273 -10.18 11.97 13.33
CA LEU A 273 -11.51 12.51 13.64
C LEU A 273 -11.55 13.23 14.99
N ALA A 274 -10.90 12.67 16.01
CA ALA A 274 -10.80 13.30 17.32
C ALA A 274 -10.05 14.64 17.27
N ASP A 275 -8.95 14.69 16.52
CA ASP A 275 -8.14 15.90 16.37
C ASP A 275 -8.87 16.99 15.60
N ILE A 276 -9.53 16.64 14.49
CA ILE A 276 -10.34 17.58 13.71
C ILE A 276 -11.49 18.11 14.58
N ALA A 277 -12.25 17.23 15.25
CA ALA A 277 -13.37 17.64 16.09
C ALA A 277 -12.91 18.55 17.24
N ARG A 278 -11.75 18.28 17.85
CA ARG A 278 -11.18 19.12 18.91
C ARG A 278 -10.76 20.49 18.39
N GLY A 279 -10.08 20.56 17.24
CA GLY A 279 -9.63 21.83 16.68
C GLY A 279 -10.80 22.69 16.18
N GLU A 280 -11.76 22.10 15.46
CA GLU A 280 -12.98 22.77 15.02
C GLU A 280 -13.82 23.33 16.19
N ARG A 281 -13.92 22.59 17.31
CA ARG A 281 -14.54 23.10 18.55
C ARG A 281 -13.82 24.32 19.12
N ALA A 282 -12.49 24.33 19.08
CA ALA A 282 -11.69 25.45 19.58
C ALA A 282 -11.83 26.69 18.68
N GLU A 283 -12.02 26.50 17.38
CA GLU A 283 -12.27 27.56 16.40
C GLU A 283 -13.74 28.05 16.41
N GLY A 284 -14.65 27.32 17.06
CA GLY A 284 -16.06 27.69 17.20
C GLY A 284 -16.93 27.31 16.00
N GLU A 285 -16.43 26.50 15.07
CA GLU A 285 -17.14 26.06 13.86
C GLU A 285 -16.97 24.55 13.67
N MET A 286 -18.06 23.79 13.76
CA MET A 286 -18.07 22.34 13.50
C MET A 286 -18.48 22.10 12.05
N ARG A 287 -17.52 21.73 11.19
CA ARG A 287 -17.75 21.57 9.75
C ARG A 287 -17.54 20.14 9.26
N PHE A 288 -16.55 19.43 9.79
CA PHE A 288 -16.16 18.12 9.30
C PHE A 288 -17.13 17.01 9.73
N TRP A 289 -17.44 16.93 11.02
CA TRP A 289 -18.30 15.89 11.60
C TRP A 289 -19.66 16.48 12.01
N GLN A 290 -20.66 16.27 11.14
CA GLN A 290 -22.04 16.72 11.32
C GLN A 290 -22.90 15.67 12.03
N ALA A 291 -24.01 16.11 12.62
CA ALA A 291 -24.94 15.22 13.30
C ALA A 291 -25.57 14.20 12.32
N GLY A 292 -25.56 12.92 12.72
CA GLY A 292 -26.15 11.83 11.93
C GLY A 292 -25.21 11.20 10.90
N GLU A 293 -23.98 11.69 10.75
CA GLU A 293 -23.00 11.07 9.86
C GLU A 293 -22.43 9.79 10.45
N THR A 294 -22.34 8.77 9.59
CA THR A 294 -21.77 7.47 9.91
C THR A 294 -20.24 7.52 9.88
N CYS A 295 -19.60 6.54 10.54
CA CYS A 295 -18.17 6.33 10.49
C CYS A 295 -17.67 6.18 9.05
N GLU A 296 -18.41 5.45 8.21
CA GLU A 296 -18.08 5.26 6.79
C GLU A 296 -18.11 6.58 5.99
N GLU A 297 -19.06 7.46 6.26
CA GLU A 297 -19.12 8.80 5.64
C GLU A 297 -17.95 9.68 6.07
N LEU A 298 -17.62 9.66 7.36
CA LEU A 298 -16.52 10.46 7.92
C LEU A 298 -15.15 9.96 7.43
N VAL A 299 -14.95 8.65 7.36
CA VAL A 299 -13.74 8.05 6.78
C VAL A 299 -13.64 8.39 5.29
N ARG A 300 -14.75 8.39 4.54
CA ARG A 300 -14.75 8.86 3.13
C ARG A 300 -14.36 10.32 3.00
N LYS A 301 -14.79 11.20 3.92
CA LYS A 301 -14.33 12.60 3.94
C LYS A 301 -12.83 12.72 4.21
N ILE A 302 -12.28 11.91 5.12
CA ILE A 302 -10.83 11.86 5.38
C ILE A 302 -10.11 11.41 4.11
N ASN A 303 -10.61 10.37 3.45
CA ASN A 303 -10.01 9.84 2.23
C ASN A 303 -10.08 10.82 1.06
N ASP A 304 -11.21 11.51 0.83
CA ASP A 304 -11.30 12.54 -0.23
C ASP A 304 -10.28 13.66 0.00
N LEU A 305 -10.16 14.16 1.24
CA LEU A 305 -9.16 15.17 1.60
C LEU A 305 -7.73 14.62 1.43
N LYS A 306 -7.43 13.44 1.99
CA LYS A 306 -6.13 12.75 1.87
C LYS A 306 -5.72 12.63 0.41
N TYR A 307 -6.58 12.09 -0.44
CA TYR A 307 -6.27 11.86 -1.85
C TYR A 307 -6.06 13.16 -2.62
N ARG A 308 -6.83 14.21 -2.33
CA ARG A 308 -6.61 15.53 -2.93
C ARG A 308 -5.25 16.10 -2.55
N LEU A 309 -4.90 16.03 -1.26
CA LEU A 309 -3.60 16.48 -0.77
C LEU A 309 -2.46 15.66 -1.39
N LYS A 310 -2.62 14.33 -1.50
CA LYS A 310 -1.65 13.46 -2.19
C LYS A 310 -1.45 13.80 -3.65
N ARG A 311 -2.53 14.11 -4.36
CA ARG A 311 -2.41 14.58 -5.75
C ARG A 311 -1.63 15.89 -5.82
N VAL A 312 -1.83 16.82 -4.89
CA VAL A 312 -1.03 18.07 -4.82
C VAL A 312 0.44 17.77 -4.52
N GLU A 313 0.70 16.89 -3.56
CA GLU A 313 2.04 16.48 -3.12
C GLU A 313 2.87 15.88 -4.27
N PHE A 314 2.27 14.98 -5.04
CA PHE A 314 2.94 14.29 -6.16
C PHE A 314 2.67 14.93 -7.53
N GLY A 315 2.07 16.14 -7.55
CA GLY A 315 1.77 16.90 -8.77
C GLY A 315 0.82 16.18 -9.74
N ALA A 316 -0.09 15.38 -9.21
CA ALA A 316 -1.17 14.67 -9.89
C ALA A 316 -2.50 15.44 -9.88
N ASP A 317 -2.54 16.62 -9.26
CA ASP A 317 -3.74 17.45 -9.16
C ASP A 317 -4.01 18.24 -10.44
N GLN A 318 -5.24 18.76 -10.56
CA GLN A 318 -5.66 19.60 -11.70
C GLN A 318 -5.34 21.09 -11.50
N GLY A 319 -4.46 21.45 -10.56
CA GLY A 319 -4.10 22.82 -10.28
C GLY A 319 -5.10 23.53 -9.36
N LYS A 320 -5.41 24.79 -9.68
CA LYS A 320 -6.26 25.66 -8.87
C LYS A 320 -7.65 25.08 -8.52
N PRO A 321 -8.36 24.34 -9.39
CA PRO A 321 -9.66 23.76 -9.06
C PRO A 321 -9.62 22.82 -7.85
N ASP A 322 -8.62 21.94 -7.77
CA ASP A 322 -8.48 21.01 -6.65
C ASP A 322 -8.17 21.76 -5.35
N ILE A 323 -7.30 22.77 -5.40
CA ILE A 323 -6.96 23.61 -4.26
C ILE A 323 -8.20 24.38 -3.74
N LEU A 324 -8.96 25.02 -4.63
CA LEU A 324 -10.18 25.73 -4.27
C LEU A 324 -11.24 24.78 -3.69
N TYR A 325 -11.33 23.55 -4.21
CA TYR A 325 -12.22 22.55 -3.63
C TYR A 325 -11.81 22.23 -2.19
N ILE A 326 -10.52 22.00 -1.92
CA ILE A 326 -10.03 21.69 -0.57
C ILE A 326 -10.39 22.82 0.40
N LEU A 327 -10.03 24.06 0.07
CA LEU A 327 -10.27 25.23 0.92
C LEU A 327 -11.77 25.50 1.14
N LYS A 328 -12.61 25.22 0.14
CA LYS A 328 -14.07 25.39 0.22
C LYS A 328 -14.74 24.30 1.06
N ASN A 329 -14.26 23.06 1.03
CA ASN A 329 -14.97 21.91 1.63
C ASN A 329 -14.41 21.48 2.99
N TYR A 330 -13.14 21.74 3.28
CA TYR A 330 -12.51 21.42 4.56
C TYR A 330 -12.03 22.65 5.36
N SER A 331 -12.12 22.58 6.69
CA SER A 331 -11.56 23.59 7.60
C SER A 331 -10.03 23.57 7.55
N VAL A 332 -9.39 24.68 7.93
CA VAL A 332 -7.91 24.74 8.00
C VAL A 332 -7.39 23.72 9.01
N CYS A 333 -8.11 23.50 10.12
CA CYS A 333 -7.80 22.43 11.06
C CYS A 333 -7.84 21.05 10.40
N ALA A 334 -8.92 20.71 9.68
CA ALA A 334 -9.01 19.43 8.98
C ALA A 334 -7.88 19.21 7.97
N ILE A 335 -7.55 20.24 7.18
CA ILE A 335 -6.45 20.19 6.22
C ILE A 335 -5.13 19.92 6.93
N LYS A 336 -4.82 20.66 8.01
CA LYS A 336 -3.58 20.48 8.79
C LYS A 336 -3.46 19.09 9.39
N THR A 337 -4.54 18.59 9.99
CA THR A 337 -4.55 17.28 10.65
C THR A 337 -4.35 16.14 9.63
N VAL A 338 -5.04 16.18 8.50
CA VAL A 338 -4.91 15.14 7.47
C VAL A 338 -3.55 15.21 6.78
N ALA A 339 -3.04 16.42 6.49
CA ALA A 339 -1.69 16.60 5.95
C ALA A 339 -0.63 15.99 6.87
N ALA A 340 -0.65 16.34 8.16
CA ALA A 340 0.29 15.82 9.15
C ALA A 340 0.23 14.29 9.31
N ALA A 341 -0.93 13.67 9.07
CA ALA A 341 -1.12 12.24 9.22
C ALA A 341 -0.65 11.41 8.01
N TYR A 342 -0.62 11.98 6.80
CA TYR A 342 -0.40 11.20 5.56
C TYR A 342 0.70 11.73 4.66
N GLU A 343 1.05 13.02 4.71
CA GLU A 343 2.01 13.62 3.79
C GLU A 343 3.46 13.28 4.14
N VAL A 344 4.26 13.15 3.08
CA VAL A 344 5.70 12.91 3.12
C VAL A 344 6.46 14.24 2.99
N VAL A 345 5.95 15.18 2.18
CA VAL A 345 6.59 16.46 1.83
C VAL A 345 5.62 17.63 2.03
N ASP A 346 5.38 17.93 3.31
CA ASP A 346 4.40 18.92 3.80
C ASP A 346 4.61 20.33 3.20
N GLU A 347 5.86 20.75 2.98
CA GLU A 347 6.17 22.10 2.46
C GLU A 347 5.58 22.39 1.07
N ARG A 348 5.54 21.38 0.18
CA ARG A 348 5.04 21.57 -1.19
C ARG A 348 3.53 21.82 -1.19
N VAL A 349 2.80 21.07 -0.37
CA VAL A 349 1.36 21.21 -0.25
C VAL A 349 1.02 22.54 0.40
N TRP A 350 1.67 22.89 1.51
CA TRP A 350 1.45 24.19 2.17
C TRP A 350 1.75 25.38 1.28
N LYS A 351 2.84 25.35 0.53
CA LYS A 351 3.16 26.44 -0.40
C LYS A 351 2.02 26.68 -1.38
N ARG A 352 1.46 25.61 -1.96
CA ARG A 352 0.37 25.72 -2.95
C ARG A 352 -0.97 26.11 -2.34
N LEU A 353 -1.26 25.62 -1.13
CA LEU A 353 -2.44 26.07 -0.38
C LEU A 353 -2.33 27.56 -0.05
N ALA A 354 -1.20 28.00 0.49
CA ALA A 354 -0.95 29.39 0.89
C ALA A 354 -0.98 30.38 -0.28
N GLU A 355 -0.56 29.97 -1.49
CA GLU A 355 -0.68 30.79 -2.70
C GLU A 355 -2.13 31.05 -3.14
N ASN A 356 -3.11 30.32 -2.58
CA ASN A 356 -4.53 30.36 -2.97
C ASN A 356 -5.50 30.61 -1.79
N MET A 357 -4.98 30.75 -0.57
CA MET A 357 -5.70 31.27 0.61
C MET A 357 -5.70 32.79 0.58
#